data_AF-A0A0F4XUM9-F1
#
_entry.id   AF-A0A0F4XUM9-F1
#
_cell.length_a   1.000
_cell.length_b   1.000
_cell.length_c   1.000
_cell.angle_alpha   90.00
_cell.angle_beta   90.00
_cell.angle_gamma   90.00
#
_symmetry.space_group_name_H-M   'P 1'
#
loop_
_entity.id
_entity.type
_entity.pdbx_description
1 polymer ?
#
loop_
_entity_poly.entity_id
_entity_poly.type
_entity_poly.pdbx_seq_one_letter_code
_entity_poly.pdbx_strand_id
1 'polypeptide(L)' 'MRTFDLIRDAVLPDFRERVADYLIQYESVLLSSTAPDPELRCATANQLRGYLRGLNTTRVLGMADWEELDRRVVNTWL' A
#
# COMPACT_ATOMS: atom_id res chain seq x y z
N MET A 1 7.52 -12.57 0.21
CA MET A 1 6.88 -11.71 -0.82
C MET A 1 6.44 -10.44 -0.14
N ARG A 2 6.94 -9.26 -0.55
CA ARG A 2 6.70 -7.99 0.14
C ARG A 2 5.29 -7.50 -0.20
N THR A 3 4.53 -6.99 0.78
CA THR A 3 3.15 -6.50 0.60
C THR A 3 2.99 -5.56 -0.60
N PHE A 4 4.01 -4.75 -0.90
CA PHE A 4 4.06 -3.86 -2.05
C PHE A 4 4.03 -4.55 -3.42
N ASP A 5 4.63 -5.73 -3.56
CA ASP A 5 4.60 -6.48 -4.83
C ASP A 5 3.18 -6.96 -5.15
N LEU A 6 2.41 -7.35 -4.13
CA LEU A 6 1.02 -7.74 -4.29
C LEU A 6 0.13 -6.56 -4.67
N ILE A 7 0.38 -5.38 -4.09
CA ILE A 7 -0.31 -4.16 -4.48
C ILE A 7 -0.07 -3.86 -5.96
N ARG A 8 1.19 -3.97 -6.43
CA ARG A 8 1.54 -3.74 -7.84
C ARG A 8 0.90 -4.76 -8.78
N ASP A 9 0.77 -6.01 -8.36
CA ASP A 9 0.16 -7.06 -9.19
C ASP A 9 -1.36 -6.87 -9.33
N ALA A 10 -2.03 -6.51 -8.24
CA ALA A 10 -3.47 -6.28 -8.18
C ALA A 10 -3.96 -5.02 -8.93
N VAL A 11 -3.05 -4.09 -9.22
CA VAL A 11 -3.36 -2.86 -9.95
C VAL A 11 -3.38 -3.12 -11.45
N LEU A 12 -4.35 -2.51 -12.14
CA LEU A 12 -4.47 -2.56 -13.59
C LEU A 12 -3.18 -2.11 -14.30
N PRO A 13 -2.75 -2.78 -15.38
CA PRO A 13 -1.45 -2.56 -16.01
C PRO A 13 -1.20 -1.10 -16.42
N ASP A 14 -2.24 -0.40 -16.88
CA ASP A 14 -2.19 1.02 -17.29
C ASP A 14 -1.80 1.96 -16.14
N PHE A 15 -2.08 1.57 -14.89
CA PHE A 15 -1.82 2.37 -13.71
C PHE A 15 -0.62 1.89 -12.88
N ARG A 16 -0.04 0.73 -13.21
CA ARG A 16 1.02 0.10 -12.41
C ARG A 16 2.24 0.99 -12.23
N GLU A 17 2.69 1.67 -13.28
CA GLU A 17 3.86 2.55 -13.21
C GLU A 17 3.63 3.73 -12.25
N ARG A 18 2.49 4.43 -12.42
CA ARG A 18 2.11 5.55 -11.55
C ARG A 18 1.92 5.11 -10.09
N VAL A 19 1.28 3.96 -9.88
CA VAL A 19 1.10 3.43 -8.52
C VAL A 19 2.45 3.00 -7.93
N ALA A 20 3.32 2.38 -8.72
CA ALA A 20 4.65 1.97 -8.27
C ALA A 20 5.48 3.17 -7.80
N ASP A 21 5.48 4.28 -8.54
CA ASP A 21 6.14 5.53 -8.16
C ASP A 21 5.63 6.06 -6.81
N TYR A 22 4.30 6.07 -6.64
CA TYR A 22 3.68 6.48 -5.38
C TYR A 22 4.00 5.53 -4.22
N LEU A 23 4.07 4.22 -4.49
CA LEU A 23 4.38 3.20 -3.48
C LEU A 23 5.80 3.33 -2.92
N ILE A 24 6.76 3.86 -3.69
CA ILE A 24 8.14 4.07 -3.21
C ILE A 24 8.16 4.97 -1.97
N GLN A 25 7.28 5.98 -1.90
CA GLN A 25 7.21 6.90 -0.77
C GLN A 25 6.78 6.18 0.51
N TYR A 26 5.77 5.30 0.43
CA TYR A 26 5.33 4.51 1.57
C TYR A 26 6.35 3.44 1.93
N GLU A 27 6.96 2.79 0.93
CA GLU A 27 7.97 1.75 1.10
C GLU A 27 9.20 2.28 1.86
N SER A 28 9.66 3.49 1.51
CA SER A 28 10.80 4.14 2.17
C SER A 28 10.61 4.35 3.68
N VAL A 29 9.38 4.64 4.11
CA VAL A 29 9.05 4.83 5.54
C VAL A 29 8.74 3.49 6.22
N LEU A 30 7.89 2.65 5.61
CA LEU A 30 7.41 1.41 6.21
C LEU A 30 8.48 0.31 6.25
N LEU A 31 9.39 0.28 5.27
CA LEU A 31 10.53 -0.63 5.20
C LEU A 31 11.85 0.04 5.57
N SER A 32 11.83 1.27 6.12
CA SER A 32 13.05 1.96 6.54
C SER A 32 13.84 1.12 7.55
N SER A 33 15.13 0.93 7.29
CA SER A 33 16.06 0.22 8.18
C SER A 33 16.32 0.97 9.48
N THR A 34 16.24 2.30 9.44
CA THR A 34 16.17 3.12 10.66
C THR A 34 14.78 2.91 11.24
N ALA A 35 14.66 2.43 12.47
CA ALA A 35 13.37 2.30 13.14
C ALA A 35 12.63 3.66 13.09
N PRO A 36 11.67 3.85 12.19
CA PRO A 36 10.84 5.04 12.18
C PRO A 36 10.03 5.02 13.46
N ASP A 37 9.73 6.21 13.97
CA ASP A 37 8.80 6.38 15.07
C ASP A 37 7.56 5.50 14.85
N PRO A 38 7.11 4.75 15.88
CA PRO A 38 5.95 3.88 15.76
C PRO A 38 4.70 4.67 15.33
N GLU A 39 4.60 5.93 15.75
CA GLU A 39 3.55 6.86 15.30
C GLU A 39 3.65 7.16 13.81
N LEU A 40 4.86 7.40 13.29
CA LEU A 40 5.08 7.65 11.87
C LEU A 40 4.72 6.42 11.04
N ARG A 41 5.16 5.22 11.44
CA ARG A 41 4.78 3.96 10.78
C ARG A 41 3.26 3.77 10.74
N CYS A 42 2.60 3.97 11.88
CA CYS A 42 1.14 3.85 11.99
C CYS A 42 0.42 4.87 11.09
N ALA A 43 0.86 6.13 11.10
CA ALA A 43 0.29 7.18 10.26
C ALA A 43 0.45 6.85 8.76
N THR A 44 1.64 6.42 8.34
CA THR A 44 1.92 6.04 6.96
C THR A 44 1.13 4.80 6.53
N ALA A 45 0.98 3.80 7.41
CA ALA A 45 0.16 2.62 7.12
C ALA A 45 -1.32 3.01 6.91
N ASN A 46 -1.87 3.91 7.74
CA ASN A 46 -3.22 4.43 7.54
C ASN A 46 -3.37 5.24 6.25
N GLN A 47 -2.36 6.04 5.87
CA GLN A 47 -2.35 6.74 4.58
C GLN A 47 -2.35 5.76 3.39
N LEU A 48 -1.56 4.69 3.45
CA LEU A 48 -1.53 3.66 2.42
C LEU A 48 -2.91 3.00 2.25
N ARG A 49 -3.60 2.69 3.36
CA ARG A 49 -4.99 2.16 3.31
C ARG A 49 -5.95 3.13 2.64
N GLY A 50 -5.84 4.42 2.94
CA GLY A 50 -6.62 5.46 2.28
C GLY A 50 -6.37 5.51 0.77
N TYR A 51 -5.11 5.39 0.37
CA TYR A 51 -4.72 5.35 -1.05
C TYR A 51 -5.28 4.11 -1.76
N LEU A 52 -5.14 2.91 -1.19
CA LEU A 52 -5.70 1.67 -1.72
C LEU A 52 -7.22 1.76 -1.89
N ARG A 53 -7.92 2.36 -0.92
CA ARG A 53 -9.37 2.62 -1.01
C ARG A 53 -9.71 3.58 -2.15
N GLY A 54 -8.88 4.58 -2.39
CA GLY A 54 -8.97 5.48 -3.53
C GLY A 54 -8.86 4.73 -4.86
N LEU A 55 -7.85 3.86 -5.00
CA LEU A 55 -7.65 3.01 -6.19
C LEU A 55 -8.83 2.06 -6.44
N ASN A 56 -9.41 1.47 -5.39
CA ASN A 56 -10.60 0.63 -5.50
C ASN A 56 -11.82 1.44 -5.95
N THR A 57 -12.02 2.64 -5.39
CA THR A 57 -13.14 3.52 -5.76
C THR A 57 -13.06 3.97 -7.21
N THR A 58 -11.86 4.21 -7.72
CA THR A 58 -11.61 4.54 -9.13
C THR A 58 -11.55 3.31 -10.05
N ARG A 59 -11.82 2.10 -9.52
CA ARG A 59 -11.78 0.81 -10.23
C ARG A 59 -10.41 0.47 -10.86
N VAL A 60 -9.35 1.02 -10.29
CA VAL A 60 -7.95 0.72 -10.64
C VAL A 60 -7.43 -0.52 -9.90
N LEU A 61 -8.10 -0.86 -8.79
CA LEU A 61 -7.86 -2.04 -7.97
C LEU A 61 -9.13 -2.89 -7.94
N GLY A 62 -8.98 -4.21 -8.06
CA GLY A 62 -10.09 -5.15 -7.89
C GLY A 62 -10.59 -5.14 -6.44
N MET A 63 -11.91 -5.24 -6.25
CA MET A 63 -12.52 -5.25 -4.90
C MET A 63 -12.03 -6.44 -4.05
N ALA A 64 -11.84 -7.60 -4.66
CA ALA A 64 -11.32 -8.79 -3.99
C ALA A 64 -9.86 -8.63 -3.55
N ASP A 65 -9.02 -8.01 -4.39
CA ASP A 65 -7.64 -7.69 -4.04
C ASP A 65 -7.55 -6.63 -2.95
N TRP A 66 -8.44 -5.64 -2.97
CA TRP A 66 -8.46 -4.56 -1.98
C TRP A 66 -8.63 -5.08 -0.55
N GLU A 67 -9.58 -5.98 -0.29
CA GLU A 67 -9.82 -6.51 1.06
C GLU A 67 -8.61 -7.28 1.61
N GLU A 68 -7.95 -8.08 0.77
CA GLU A 68 -6.76 -8.82 1.17
C GLU A 68 -5.58 -7.86 1.44
N LEU A 69 -5.36 -6.89 0.55
CA LEU A 69 -4.30 -5.90 0.71
C LEU A 69 -4.50 -5.06 1.97
N ASP A 70 -5.73 -4.62 2.25
CA ASP A 70 -6.07 -3.88 3.47
C ASP A 70 -5.73 -4.70 4.72
N ARG A 71 -6.13 -5.97 4.76
CA ARG A 71 -5.86 -6.88 5.88
C ARG A 71 -4.37 -7.10 6.09
N ARG A 72 -3.59 -7.22 5.01
CA ARG A 72 -2.12 -7.37 5.08
C ARG A 72 -1.44 -6.12 5.61
N VAL A 73 -1.86 -4.94 5.15
CA VAL A 73 -1.33 -3.65 5.62
C VAL A 73 -1.57 -3.51 7.13
N VAL A 74 -2.77 -3.85 7.60
CA VAL A 74 -3.09 -3.89 9.03
C VAL A 74 -2.16 -4.87 9.75
N ASN A 75 -2.18 -6.17 9.41
CA ASN A 75 -1.38 -7.18 10.11
C ASN A 75 0.13 -6.91 10.14
N THR A 76 0.65 -6.17 9.16
CA THR A 76 2.09 -5.92 9.05
C THR A 76 2.53 -4.69 9.84
N TRP A 77 1.69 -3.65 9.92
CA TRP A 77 2.10 -2.32 10.38
C TRP A 77 1.16 -1.64 11.39
N LEU A 78 0.01 -2.23 11.72
CA LEU A 78 -0.97 -1.73 12.70
C LEU A 78 -1.32 -2.79 13.74
#